data_AF-X1JXF4-F1
#
_entry.id   AF-X1JXF4-F1
#
_cell.length_a   1.000
_cell.length_b   1.000
_cell.length_c   1.000
_cell.angle_alpha   90.00
_cell.angle_beta   90.00
_cell.angle_gamma   90.00
#
_symmetry.space_group_name_H-M   'P 1'
#
loop_
_entity.id
_entity.type
_entity.pdbx_description
1 polymer ?
#
loop_
_entity_poly.entity_id
_entity_poly.type
_entity_poly.pdbx_seq_one_letter_code
_entity_poly.pdbx_strand_id
1 'polypeptide(L)'
;LARIIGLSLGMTNAILKRLAQKGLLKIRKINNRNIQYIVSAKGMEEIARRSYRYLRRTIKNVVYYKETIEEFVRQVRSRGFRGILLVGESDLEFIVEHLCGKVSLSFRKAVMESLEDAPEGFYLLFSELRANSGL
;
A
#
# COMPACT_ATOMS: atom_id res chain seq x y z
N LEU A 1 12.51 -4.87 13.39
CA LEU A 1 11.90 -6.19 13.14
C LEU A 1 10.51 -6.31 13.77
N ALA A 2 10.33 -6.11 15.08
CA ALA A 2 9.05 -6.29 15.80
C ALA A 2 7.77 -5.74 15.12
N ARG A 3 7.83 -4.59 14.42
CA ARG A 3 6.63 -4.00 13.79
C ARG A 3 6.11 -4.73 12.55
N ILE A 4 6.97 -5.42 11.79
CA ILE A 4 6.53 -6.23 10.64
C ILE A 4 5.98 -7.58 11.11
N ILE A 5 6.40 -8.05 12.29
CA ILE A 5 6.06 -9.37 12.85
C ILE A 5 4.56 -9.51 13.17
N GLY A 6 3.80 -8.41 13.30
CA GLY A 6 2.34 -8.42 13.44
C GLY A 6 1.53 -8.48 12.14
N LEU A 7 2.19 -8.53 10.97
CA LEU A 7 1.53 -8.59 9.67
C LEU A 7 1.41 -10.04 9.20
N SER A 8 0.28 -10.38 8.59
CA SER A 8 0.12 -11.66 7.89
C SER A 8 1.16 -11.82 6.78
N LEU A 9 1.46 -13.07 6.41
CA LEU A 9 2.35 -13.38 5.28
C LEU A 9 1.89 -12.72 3.98
N GLY A 10 0.58 -12.67 3.73
CA GLY A 10 0.00 -12.02 2.56
C GLY A 10 0.29 -10.52 2.50
N MET A 11 0.11 -9.80 3.61
CA MET A 11 0.42 -8.37 3.68
C MET A 11 1.91 -8.11 3.60
N THR A 12 2.72 -8.93 4.27
CA THR A 12 4.18 -8.85 4.18
C THR A 12 4.63 -8.99 2.73
N ASN A 13 4.09 -9.96 1.99
CA ASN A 13 4.38 -10.16 0.57
C ASN A 13 3.91 -8.98 -0.30
N ALA A 14 2.75 -8.39 -0.02
CA ALA A 14 2.26 -7.22 -0.76
C ALA A 14 3.16 -5.99 -0.58
N ILE A 15 3.60 -5.71 0.65
CA ILE A 15 4.56 -4.64 0.96
C ILE A 15 5.87 -4.87 0.19
N LEU A 16 6.40 -6.08 0.26
CA LEU A 16 7.67 -6.44 -0.39
C LEU A 16 7.58 -6.29 -1.90
N LYS A 17 6.48 -6.75 -2.52
CA LYS A 17 6.25 -6.62 -3.96
C LYS A 17 6.24 -5.15 -4.39
N ARG A 18 5.54 -4.27 -3.66
CA ARG A 18 5.50 -2.83 -3.97
C ARG A 18 6.87 -2.17 -3.83
N LEU A 19 7.62 -2.51 -2.79
CA LEU A 19 8.96 -1.97 -2.57
C LEU A 19 9.95 -2.41 -3.65
N ALA A 20 9.82 -3.64 -4.14
CA ALA A 20 10.61 -4.11 -5.29
C ALA A 20 10.23 -3.40 -6.59
N GLN A 21 8.92 -3.22 -6.85
CA GLN A 21 8.44 -2.47 -8.02
C GLN A 21 8.92 -1.01 -8.02
N LYS A 22 9.00 -0.36 -6.85
CA LYS A 22 9.56 1.00 -6.73
C LYS A 22 11.09 1.05 -6.80
N GLY A 23 11.78 -0.07 -7.04
CA GLY A 23 13.25 -0.13 -7.11
C GLY A 23 13.95 0.04 -5.75
N LEU A 24 13.20 0.05 -4.66
CA LEU A 24 13.70 0.31 -3.30
C LEU A 24 14.28 -0.94 -2.63
N LEU A 25 13.92 -2.13 -3.14
CA LEU A 25 14.42 -3.42 -2.69
C LEU A 25 14.85 -4.28 -3.89
N LYS A 26 16.10 -4.72 -3.89
CA LYS A 26 16.53 -5.81 -4.78
C LYS A 26 16.26 -7.13 -4.06
N ILE A 27 15.10 -7.74 -4.31
CA ILE A 27 14.75 -9.04 -3.72
C ILE A 27 15.65 -10.10 -4.34
N ARG A 28 16.72 -10.51 -3.66
CA ARG A 28 17.28 -11.84 -3.90
C ARG A 28 16.31 -12.83 -3.24
N LYS A 29 15.93 -13.86 -4.00
CA LYS A 29 15.04 -14.95 -3.57
C LYS A 29 15.57 -15.52 -2.26
N ILE A 30 14.88 -15.32 -1.13
CA ILE A 30 15.24 -15.98 0.13
C ILE A 30 13.97 -16.58 0.73
N ASN A 31 14.12 -17.84 1.12
CA ASN A 31 13.09 -18.73 1.60
C ASN A 31 12.40 -18.18 2.87
N ASN A 32 11.18 -18.67 3.15
CA ASN A 32 10.16 -18.16 4.08
C ASN A 32 10.59 -17.93 5.57
N ARG A 33 11.87 -18.14 5.91
CA ARG A 33 12.41 -18.08 7.28
C ARG A 33 13.46 -17.00 7.53
N ASN A 34 14.04 -16.35 6.50
CA ASN A 34 15.08 -15.32 6.72
C ASN A 34 15.05 -14.25 5.63
N ILE A 35 14.29 -13.16 5.82
CA ILE A 35 14.37 -12.00 4.93
C ILE A 35 15.59 -11.17 5.34
N GLN A 36 16.75 -11.45 4.77
CA GLN A 36 17.92 -10.58 4.88
C GLN A 36 17.86 -9.50 3.80
N TYR A 37 17.66 -8.25 4.22
CA TYR A 37 17.55 -7.10 3.34
C TYR A 37 18.89 -6.76 2.72
N ILE A 38 19.00 -6.84 1.39
CA ILE A 38 20.09 -6.20 0.66
C ILE A 38 19.59 -4.82 0.25
N VAL A 39 19.90 -3.81 1.07
CA VAL A 39 19.89 -2.41 0.64
C VAL A 39 20.89 -2.31 -0.50
N SER A 40 20.51 -1.66 -1.61
CA SER A 40 21.32 -1.64 -2.84
C SER A 40 22.78 -1.27 -2.54
N ALA A 41 23.69 -2.19 -2.81
CA ALA A 41 25.10 -2.00 -2.53
C ALA A 41 25.70 -0.89 -3.40
N LYS A 42 26.42 0.01 -2.73
CA LYS A 42 27.62 0.72 -3.20
C LYS A 42 27.52 1.93 -4.14
N GLY A 43 26.32 2.47 -4.44
CA GLY A 43 26.20 3.59 -5.38
C GLY A 43 25.94 5.00 -4.80
N MET A 44 25.04 5.16 -3.83
CA MET A 44 24.39 6.47 -3.61
C MET A 44 23.87 6.61 -2.16
N GLU A 45 24.70 7.12 -1.24
CA GLU A 45 24.39 7.25 0.19
C GLU A 45 23.09 8.04 0.45
N GLU A 46 22.86 9.11 -0.31
CA GLU A 46 21.66 9.94 -0.23
C GLU A 46 20.38 9.22 -0.69
N ILE A 47 20.48 8.42 -1.75
CA ILE A 47 19.35 7.66 -2.32
C ILE A 47 19.03 6.45 -1.44
N ALA A 48 20.04 5.81 -0.86
CA ALA A 48 19.85 4.80 0.18
C ALA A 48 19.13 5.39 1.41
N ARG A 49 19.52 6.60 1.86
CA ARG A 49 18.88 7.30 3.00
C ARG A 49 17.42 7.66 2.72
N ARG A 50 17.12 8.21 1.54
CA ARG A 50 15.74 8.54 1.11
C ARG A 50 14.87 7.29 0.98
N SER A 51 15.40 6.25 0.34
CA SER A 51 14.73 4.94 0.18
C SER A 51 14.43 4.29 1.52
N TYR A 52 15.39 4.33 2.46
CA TYR A 52 15.21 3.81 3.81
C TYR A 52 14.17 4.60 4.62
N ARG A 53 14.17 5.95 4.54
CA ARG A 53 13.15 6.78 5.20
C ARG A 53 11.76 6.51 4.64
N TYR A 54 11.65 6.42 3.31
CA TYR A 54 10.39 6.08 2.64
C TYR A 54 9.90 4.69 3.07
N LEU A 55 10.77 3.68 3.03
CA LEU A 55 10.49 2.33 3.51
C LEU A 55 9.96 2.32 4.96
N ARG A 56 10.65 3.02 5.86
CA ARG A 56 10.26 3.12 7.26
C ARG A 56 8.91 3.82 7.43
N ARG A 57 8.63 4.87 6.65
CA ARG A 57 7.33 5.57 6.65
C ARG A 57 6.22 4.65 6.16
N THR A 58 6.41 3.97 5.03
CA THR A 58 5.43 3.04 4.46
C THR A 58 5.11 1.92 5.44
N ILE A 59 6.11 1.28 6.05
CA ILE A 59 5.88 0.22 7.05
C ILE A 59 5.15 0.77 8.28
N LYS A 60 5.52 1.96 8.77
CA LYS A 60 4.84 2.57 9.92
C LYS A 60 3.37 2.84 9.60
N ASN A 61 3.07 3.41 8.43
CA ASN A 61 1.72 3.70 7.99
C ASN A 61 0.90 2.41 7.84
N VAL A 62 1.49 1.37 7.25
CA VAL A 62 0.83 0.05 7.14
C VAL A 62 0.41 -0.49 8.50
N VAL A 63 1.36 -0.55 9.44
CA VAL A 63 1.10 -1.13 10.76
C VAL A 63 0.07 -0.32 11.52
N TYR A 64 0.08 1.00 11.37
CA TYR A 64 -0.83 1.90 12.05
C TYR A 64 -2.24 1.87 11.47
N TYR A 65 -2.39 1.87 10.14
CA TYR A 65 -3.69 1.99 9.48
C TYR A 65 -4.34 0.65 9.13
N LYS A 66 -3.65 -0.48 9.28
CA LYS A 66 -4.17 -1.79 8.86
C LYS A 66 -5.57 -2.08 9.39
N GLU A 67 -5.77 -2.02 10.70
CA GLU A 67 -7.05 -2.39 11.33
C GLU A 67 -8.17 -1.46 10.87
N THR A 68 -7.88 -0.16 10.80
CA THR A 68 -8.79 0.85 10.29
C THR A 68 -9.16 0.61 8.82
N ILE A 69 -8.20 0.29 7.95
CA ILE A 69 -8.46 0.00 6.52
C ILE A 69 -9.26 -1.29 6.38
N GLU A 70 -8.96 -2.31 7.19
CA GLU A 70 -9.68 -3.59 7.17
C GLU A 70 -11.14 -3.41 7.58
N GLU A 71 -11.40 -2.66 8.64
CA GLU A 71 -12.75 -2.31 9.04
C GLU A 71 -13.47 -1.48 7.98
N PHE A 72 -12.81 -0.46 7.43
CA PHE A 72 -13.33 0.36 6.35
C PHE A 72 -13.75 -0.47 5.13
N VAL A 73 -12.90 -1.37 4.65
CA VAL A 73 -13.18 -2.24 3.50
C VAL A 73 -14.39 -3.14 3.77
N ARG A 74 -14.53 -3.68 5.00
CA ARG A 74 -15.71 -4.46 5.40
C ARG A 74 -16.97 -3.60 5.44
N GLN A 75 -16.88 -2.38 5.96
CA GLN A 75 -18.01 -1.44 5.97
C GLN A 75 -18.47 -1.10 4.55
N VAL A 76 -17.54 -0.80 3.64
CA VAL A 76 -17.85 -0.56 2.21
C VAL A 76 -18.56 -1.77 1.62
N ARG A 77 -18.11 -3.00 1.88
CA ARG A 77 -18.79 -4.20 1.41
C ARG A 77 -20.20 -4.34 2.00
N SER A 78 -20.36 -4.12 3.30
CA SER A 78 -21.65 -4.24 4.00
C SER A 78 -22.70 -3.23 3.52
N ARG A 79 -22.24 -2.07 3.02
CA ARG A 79 -23.10 -1.03 2.43
C ARG A 79 -23.52 -1.33 0.98
N GLY A 80 -23.14 -2.49 0.44
CA GLY A 80 -23.57 -2.94 -0.89
C GLY A 80 -22.71 -2.43 -2.05
N PHE A 81 -21.59 -1.76 -1.80
CA PHE A 81 -20.69 -1.33 -2.86
C PHE A 81 -20.04 -2.55 -3.56
N ARG A 82 -19.80 -2.41 -4.86
CA ARG A 82 -19.18 -3.42 -5.72
C ARG A 82 -17.65 -3.34 -5.72
N GLY A 83 -17.11 -2.19 -5.34
CA GLY A 83 -15.67 -1.97 -5.30
C GLY A 83 -15.28 -0.64 -4.67
N ILE A 84 -13.97 -0.43 -4.59
CA ILE A 84 -13.33 0.81 -4.18
C ILE A 84 -12.55 1.38 -5.37
N LEU A 85 -12.76 2.67 -5.65
CA LEU A 85 -11.98 3.44 -6.60
C LEU A 85 -11.04 4.36 -5.81
N LEU A 86 -9.74 4.07 -5.84
CA LEU A 86 -8.72 4.91 -5.22
C LEU A 86 -8.37 6.07 -6.15
N VAL A 87 -8.56 7.30 -5.68
CA VAL A 87 -8.33 8.53 -6.42
C VAL A 87 -7.01 9.16 -5.97
N GLY A 88 -6.04 9.21 -6.88
CA GLY A 88 -4.68 9.70 -6.64
C GLY A 88 -3.69 8.63 -6.14
N GLU A 89 -2.42 9.01 -6.04
CA GLU A 89 -1.37 8.11 -5.55
C GLU A 89 -1.44 7.97 -4.03
N SER A 90 -1.47 6.76 -3.49
CA SER A 90 -1.45 6.50 -2.04
C SER A 90 -0.33 5.54 -1.66
N ASP A 91 0.25 5.71 -0.47
CA ASP A 91 1.18 4.74 0.08
C ASP A 91 0.49 3.49 0.61
N LEU A 92 -0.83 3.54 0.79
CA LEU A 92 -1.66 2.46 1.32
C LEU A 92 -2.35 1.65 0.22
N GLU A 93 -2.22 2.07 -1.05
CA GLU A 93 -2.83 1.45 -2.24
C GLU A 93 -2.80 -0.09 -2.21
N PHE A 94 -1.63 -0.68 -2.02
CA PHE A 94 -1.45 -2.13 -2.04
C PHE A 94 -2.15 -2.86 -0.88
N ILE A 95 -2.33 -2.19 0.27
CA ILE A 95 -3.05 -2.75 1.41
C ILE A 95 -4.53 -2.74 1.10
N VAL A 96 -5.03 -1.63 0.56
CA VAL A 96 -6.44 -1.50 0.14
C VAL A 96 -6.76 -2.54 -0.92
N GLU A 97 -5.94 -2.65 -1.96
CA GLU A 97 -6.07 -3.68 -3.01
C GLU A 97 -6.10 -5.09 -2.42
N HIS A 98 -5.14 -5.41 -1.53
CA HIS A 98 -5.06 -6.71 -0.90
C HIS A 98 -6.31 -7.04 -0.07
N LEU A 99 -6.78 -6.10 0.75
CA LEU A 99 -7.94 -6.28 1.61
C LEU A 99 -9.25 -6.35 0.83
N CYS A 100 -9.40 -5.56 -0.24
CA CYS A 100 -10.51 -5.69 -1.18
C CYS A 100 -10.60 -7.13 -1.73
N GLY A 101 -9.47 -7.70 -2.15
CA GLY A 101 -9.41 -9.08 -2.63
C GLY A 101 -9.87 -10.11 -1.60
N LYS A 102 -9.59 -9.89 -0.30
CA LYS A 102 -10.02 -10.81 0.78
C LYS A 102 -11.53 -10.84 1.01
N VAL A 103 -12.25 -9.77 0.65
CA VAL A 103 -13.70 -9.65 0.83
C VAL A 103 -14.47 -9.63 -0.50
N SER A 104 -13.81 -10.00 -1.60
CA SER A 104 -14.37 -10.01 -2.95
C SER A 104 -14.91 -8.65 -3.41
N LEU A 105 -14.27 -7.55 -2.99
CA LEU A 105 -14.51 -6.21 -3.53
C LEU A 105 -13.59 -5.95 -4.74
N SER A 106 -14.11 -5.31 -5.78
CA SER A 106 -13.29 -4.82 -6.89
C SER A 106 -12.42 -3.66 -6.43
N PHE A 107 -11.18 -3.56 -6.93
CA PHE A 107 -10.31 -2.42 -6.69
C PHE A 107 -9.88 -1.79 -8.01
N ARG A 108 -9.96 -0.46 -8.11
CA ARG A 108 -9.54 0.32 -9.28
C ARG A 108 -8.84 1.60 -8.83
N LYS A 109 -8.10 2.21 -9.75
CA LYS A 109 -7.47 3.51 -9.56
C LYS A 109 -8.00 4.52 -10.56
N ALA A 110 -8.07 5.77 -10.13
CA ALA A 110 -8.37 6.93 -10.98
C ALA A 110 -7.46 8.11 -10.61
N VAL A 111 -7.30 9.01 -11.57
CA VAL A 111 -6.81 10.37 -11.33
C VAL A 111 -8.01 11.30 -11.12
N MET A 112 -7.79 12.47 -10.53
CA MET A 112 -8.91 13.36 -10.15
C MET A 112 -9.69 13.82 -11.39
N GLU A 113 -8.98 14.01 -12.49
CA GLU A 113 -9.48 14.48 -13.78
C GLU A 113 -10.35 13.43 -14.49
N SER A 114 -10.33 12.16 -14.04
CA SER A 114 -11.10 11.07 -14.64
C SER A 114 -12.25 10.59 -13.74
N LEU A 115 -12.72 11.43 -12.81
CA LEU A 115 -13.81 11.06 -11.89
C LEU A 115 -15.18 10.99 -12.56
N GLU A 116 -15.36 11.69 -13.69
CA GLU A 116 -16.60 11.65 -14.48
C GLU A 116 -16.88 10.25 -15.05
N ASP A 117 -15.82 9.45 -15.25
CA ASP A 117 -15.90 8.05 -15.71
C ASP A 117 -15.95 7.02 -14.56
N ALA A 118 -16.21 7.46 -13.33
CA ALA A 118 -16.20 6.57 -12.17
C ALA A 118 -17.31 5.50 -12.30
N PRO A 119 -16.97 4.19 -12.21
CA PRO A 119 -17.96 3.13 -12.36
C PRO A 119 -19.00 3.19 -11.24
N GLU A 120 -20.27 3.05 -11.60
CA GLU A 120 -21.37 3.05 -10.63
C GLU A 120 -21.21 1.98 -9.54
N GLY A 121 -21.64 2.29 -8.33
CA GLY A 121 -21.58 1.39 -7.19
C GLY A 121 -20.15 1.15 -6.66
N PHE A 122 -19.19 2.00 -7.02
CA PHE A 122 -17.87 2.05 -6.38
C PHE A 122 -17.83 3.12 -5.30
N TYR A 123 -17.15 2.82 -4.19
CA TYR A 123 -16.84 3.81 -3.17
C TYR A 123 -15.60 4.59 -3.57
N LEU A 124 -15.68 5.92 -3.56
CA LEU A 124 -14.57 6.81 -3.86
C LEU A 124 -13.68 6.98 -2.62
N LEU A 125 -12.45 6.47 -2.71
CA LEU A 125 -11.43 6.63 -1.67
C LEU A 125 -10.38 7.63 -2.16
N PHE A 126 -10.29 8.79 -1.55
CA PHE A 126 -9.27 9.79 -1.89
C PHE A 126 -7.97 9.51 -1.15
N SER A 127 -6.85 9.62 -1.88
CA SER A 127 -5.52 9.43 -1.29
C SER A 127 -5.16 10.49 -0.25
N GLU A 128 -4.47 10.07 0.80
CA GLU A 128 -3.88 10.92 1.83
C GLU A 128 -2.74 11.83 1.33
N LEU A 129 -2.15 11.53 0.17
CA LEU A 129 -1.04 12.31 -0.38
C LEU A 129 -1.46 13.65 -1.02
N ARG A 130 -2.76 14.01 -0.98
CA ARG A 130 -3.27 15.33 -1.41
C ARG A 130 -3.57 16.32 -0.27
N ALA A 131 -3.23 16.03 0.98
CA ALA A 131 -3.47 16.96 2.09
C ALA A 131 -2.31 17.95 2.40
N ASN A 132 -1.21 17.96 1.64
CA ASN A 132 -0.01 18.73 2.05
C ASN A 132 0.73 19.50 0.94
N SER A 133 0.06 19.80 -0.18
CA SER A 133 0.55 20.72 -1.21
C SER A 133 -0.26 22.03 -1.17
N GLY A 134 -0.23 22.67 -0.01
CA GLY A 134 -0.83 23.97 0.25
C GLY A 134 -0.03 24.67 1.34
N LEU A 135 1.23 24.99 1.02
CA LEU A 135 2.06 26.05 1.60
C LEU A 135 3.05 26.50 0.53
#